data_AF-A0A9X8YPI4-F1
#
_entry.id   AF-A0A9X8YPI4-F1
#
_cell.length_a   1.000
_cell.length_b   1.000
_cell.length_c   1.000
_cell.angle_alpha   90.00
_cell.angle_beta   90.00
_cell.angle_gamma   90.00
#
_symmetry.space_group_name_H-M   'P 1'
#
loop_
_entity.id
_entity.type
_entity.pdbx_description
1 polymer ?
#
loop_
_entity_poly.entity_id
_entity_poly.type
_entity_poly.pdbx_seq_one_letter_code
_entity_poly.pdbx_strand_id
1 'polypeptide(L)'
;LLENLQREGFQPFFACQSRVRDPDRREHTKHMLRLRRAGQINDQQVPEIIILNSHGGESSFQLLPGIFRSVCTNSLVCGQSFGEIRVPHRGNVVEKVIEGAYEVLGVFDRVEEERDAMQSLLLPPPA
;
A
#
# COMPACT_ATOMS: atom_id res chain seq x y z
N LEU A 1 -10.72 -4.85 -8.48
CA LEU A 1 -9.42 -4.37 -7.98
C LEU A 1 -8.61 -5.49 -7.32
N LEU A 2 -9.04 -6.02 -6.16
CA LEU A 2 -8.25 -7.00 -5.41
C LEU A 2 -7.90 -8.24 -6.26
N GLU A 3 -8.84 -8.75 -7.06
CA GLU A 3 -8.58 -9.84 -8.01
C GLU A 3 -7.52 -9.47 -9.06
N ASN A 4 -7.49 -8.23 -9.53
CA ASN A 4 -6.47 -7.77 -10.48
C ASN A 4 -5.10 -7.71 -9.80
N LEU A 5 -5.02 -7.12 -8.60
CA LEU A 5 -3.78 -7.09 -7.82
C LEU A 5 -3.28 -8.51 -7.47
N GLN A 6 -4.20 -9.44 -7.19
CA GLN A 6 -3.87 -10.86 -6.99
C GLN A 6 -3.31 -11.53 -8.25
N ARG A 7 -3.85 -11.23 -9.44
CA ARG A 7 -3.28 -11.72 -10.71
C ARG A 7 -1.87 -11.21 -10.95
N GLU A 8 -1.57 -10.00 -10.50
CA GLU A 8 -0.24 -9.37 -10.52
C GLU A 8 0.66 -9.84 -9.34
N GLY A 9 0.24 -10.86 -8.60
CA GLY A 9 1.01 -11.49 -7.54
C GLY A 9 0.91 -10.82 -6.18
N PHE A 10 0.12 -9.76 -6.00
CA PHE A 10 -0.08 -9.10 -4.71
C PHE A 10 -1.19 -9.78 -3.89
N GLN A 11 -0.85 -10.24 -2.69
CA GLN A 11 -1.76 -10.92 -1.78
C GLN A 11 -1.99 -10.11 -0.50
N PRO A 12 -3.22 -10.10 0.05
CA PRO A 12 -3.47 -9.51 1.35
C PRO A 12 -2.70 -10.26 2.43
N PHE A 13 -1.93 -9.54 3.24
CA PHE A 13 -1.25 -10.13 4.40
C PHE A 13 -1.65 -9.44 5.72
N PHE A 14 -2.25 -8.25 5.65
CA PHE A 14 -2.75 -7.55 6.81
C PHE A 14 -4.00 -6.74 6.48
N ALA A 15 -4.96 -6.74 7.41
CA ALA A 15 -6.17 -5.96 7.35
C ALA A 15 -6.47 -5.37 8.72
N CYS A 16 -6.84 -4.10 8.79
CA CYS A 16 -7.37 -3.52 10.00
C CYS A 16 -8.48 -2.51 9.71
N GLN A 17 -9.30 -2.27 10.72
CA GLN A 17 -10.45 -1.38 10.64
C GLN A 17 -10.43 -0.45 11.84
N SER A 18 -10.76 0.82 11.60
CA SER A 18 -10.80 1.83 12.65
C SER A 18 -11.89 1.51 13.66
N ARG A 19 -11.56 1.55 14.96
CA ARG A 19 -12.54 1.40 16.04
C ARG A 19 -13.46 2.61 16.09
N VAL A 20 -14.73 2.36 16.35
CA VAL A 20 -15.75 3.41 16.53
C VAL A 20 -16.43 3.30 17.87
N ARG A 21 -16.89 4.46 18.36
CA ARG A 21 -17.73 4.55 19.55
C ARG A 21 -19.18 4.22 19.24
N ASP A 22 -19.64 4.60 18.05
CA ASP A 22 -20.99 4.36 17.55
C ASP A 22 -21.02 3.03 16.76
N PRO A 23 -21.76 2.00 17.23
CA PRO A 23 -21.85 0.71 16.56
C PRO A 23 -22.39 0.78 15.12
N ASP A 24 -23.31 1.70 14.83
CA ASP A 24 -23.96 1.80 13.51
C ASP A 24 -22.99 2.26 12.43
N ARG A 25 -21.91 2.95 12.83
CA ARG A 25 -20.87 3.43 11.93
C ARG A 25 -19.80 2.40 11.65
N ARG A 26 -19.80 1.26 12.35
CA ARG A 26 -18.71 0.27 12.32
C ARG A 26 -18.39 -0.15 10.91
N GLU A 27 -19.39 -0.57 10.12
CA GLU A 27 -19.16 -1.12 8.77
C GLU A 27 -18.63 -0.09 7.76
N HIS A 28 -18.84 1.20 8.02
CA HIS A 28 -18.52 2.28 7.08
C HIS A 28 -17.22 3.03 7.38
N THR A 29 -16.51 2.64 8.42
CA THR A 29 -15.28 3.33 8.85
C THR A 29 -14.11 3.09 7.92
N LYS A 30 -13.00 3.75 8.22
CA LYS A 30 -11.76 3.53 7.50
C LYS A 30 -11.25 2.11 7.71
N HIS A 31 -11.10 1.42 6.60
CA HIS A 31 -10.45 0.13 6.43
C HIS A 31 -9.06 0.35 5.84
N MET A 32 -8.10 -0.41 6.34
CA MET A 32 -6.76 -0.49 5.80
C MET A 32 -6.49 -1.94 5.38
N LEU A 33 -6.07 -2.12 4.13
CA LEU A 33 -5.58 -3.38 3.62
C LEU A 33 -4.14 -3.18 3.17
N ARG A 34 -3.27 -4.13 3.50
CA ARG A 34 -1.87 -4.12 3.09
C ARG A 34 -1.61 -5.36 2.25
N LEU A 35 -1.06 -5.15 1.07
CA LEU A 35 -0.83 -6.16 0.05
C LEU A 35 0.67 -6.30 -0.24
N ARG A 36 1.19 -7.53 -0.32
CA ARG A 36 2.59 -7.83 -0.64
C ARG A 36 2.68 -8.81 -1.81
N ARG A 37 3.78 -8.77 -2.57
CA ARG A 37 4.06 -9.79 -3.59
C ARG A 37 4.19 -11.17 -2.93
N ALA A 38 3.61 -12.19 -3.57
CA ALA A 38 3.72 -13.58 -3.15
C ALA A 38 5.19 -14.01 -3.11
N GLY A 39 5.60 -14.67 -2.03
CA GLY A 39 6.99 -15.11 -1.80
C GLY A 39 7.87 -14.14 -1.03
N GLN A 40 7.53 -12.85 -0.97
CA GLN A 40 8.30 -11.83 -0.24
C GLN A 40 7.66 -11.44 1.11
N ILE A 41 6.63 -12.17 1.57
CA ILE A 41 5.80 -11.75 2.72
C ILE A 41 6.64 -11.54 4.01
N ASN A 42 7.73 -12.28 4.17
CA ASN A 42 8.56 -12.25 5.38
C ASN A 42 9.88 -11.46 5.22
N ASP A 43 10.12 -10.81 4.08
CA ASP A 43 11.36 -10.07 3.88
C ASP A 43 11.38 -8.78 4.72
N GLN A 44 12.58 -8.30 5.06
CA GLN A 44 12.74 -7.09 5.87
C GLN A 44 12.29 -5.81 5.14
N GLN A 45 12.42 -5.77 3.82
CA GLN A 45 12.02 -4.63 2.99
C GLN A 45 11.24 -5.19 1.81
N VAL A 46 9.96 -4.82 1.71
CA VAL A 46 9.04 -5.43 0.74
C VAL A 46 8.31 -4.36 -0.06
N PRO A 47 8.09 -4.58 -1.36
CA PRO A 47 7.12 -3.82 -2.12
C PRO A 47 5.73 -4.11 -1.55
N GLU A 48 5.07 -3.04 -1.10
CA GLU A 48 3.78 -3.15 -0.47
C GLU A 48 2.84 -2.06 -0.98
N ILE A 49 1.58 -2.43 -1.17
CA ILE A 49 0.50 -1.50 -1.51
C ILE A 49 -0.41 -1.40 -0.29
N ILE A 50 -0.53 -0.20 0.26
CA ILE A 50 -1.48 0.11 1.32
C ILE A 50 -2.72 0.71 0.68
N ILE A 51 -3.85 0.06 0.89
CA ILE A 51 -5.17 0.54 0.49
C ILE A 51 -5.85 1.15 1.71
N LEU A 52 -6.29 2.40 1.60
CA LEU A 52 -7.19 3.01 2.57
C LEU A 52 -8.53 3.30 1.90
N ASN A 53 -9.61 2.86 2.53
CA ASN A 53 -10.96 3.15 2.06
C ASN A 53 -11.89 3.40 3.23
N SER A 54 -12.83 4.34 3.08
CA SER A 54 -14.03 4.38 3.92
C SER A 54 -15.26 4.36 3.04
N HIS A 55 -16.25 3.57 3.43
CA HIS A 55 -17.51 3.49 2.68
C HIS A 55 -18.47 4.65 3.07
N GLY A 56 -18.23 5.32 4.19
CA GLY A 56 -19.01 6.47 4.66
C GLY A 56 -18.76 7.78 3.89
N GLY A 57 -17.88 7.79 2.89
CA GLY A 57 -17.57 8.98 2.08
C GLY A 57 -16.74 10.06 2.79
N GLU A 58 -16.38 9.86 4.06
CA GLU A 58 -15.56 10.78 4.86
C GLU A 58 -14.08 10.78 4.45
N SER A 59 -13.65 9.77 3.71
CA SER A 59 -12.33 9.75 3.07
C SER A 59 -12.45 9.20 1.67
N SER A 60 -11.60 9.68 0.78
CA SER A 60 -11.35 9.07 -0.53
C SER A 60 -10.80 7.65 -0.40
N PHE A 61 -10.93 6.88 -1.47
CA PHE A 61 -10.12 5.69 -1.70
C PHE A 61 -8.67 6.11 -1.98
N GLN A 62 -7.71 5.49 -1.31
CA GLN A 62 -6.28 5.78 -1.47
C GLN A 62 -5.50 4.50 -1.71
N LEU A 63 -4.54 4.58 -2.62
CA LEU A 63 -3.49 3.58 -2.86
C LEU A 63 -2.15 4.24 -2.57
N LEU A 64 -1.42 3.67 -1.61
CA LEU A 64 -0.07 4.10 -1.25
C LEU A 64 0.91 2.95 -1.52
N PRO A 65 1.53 2.90 -2.70
CA PRO A 65 2.66 2.01 -2.93
C PRO A 65 3.93 2.51 -2.26
N GLY A 66 4.76 1.57 -1.84
CA GLY A 66 6.04 1.87 -1.24
C GLY A 66 6.88 0.64 -0.98
N ILE A 67 8.15 0.87 -0.69
CA ILE A 67 9.00 -0.13 -0.05
C ILE A 67 8.87 0.13 1.44
N PHE A 68 8.19 -0.79 2.12
CA PHE A 68 7.92 -0.64 3.54
C PHE A 68 8.63 -1.73 4.35
N ARG A 69 9.23 -1.30 5.45
CA ARG A 69 9.75 -2.18 6.50
C ARG A 69 8.77 -2.19 7.65
N SER A 70 8.36 -3.38 8.06
CA SER A 70 7.60 -3.55 9.30
C SER A 70 8.53 -3.27 10.49
N VAL A 71 8.22 -2.27 11.30
CA VAL A 71 9.06 -1.87 12.45
C VAL A 71 8.55 -2.49 13.75
N CYS A 72 7.24 -2.61 13.93
CA CYS A 72 6.65 -3.28 15.08
C CYS A 72 5.26 -3.89 14.77
N THR A 73 4.81 -4.79 15.64
CA THR A 73 3.56 -5.56 15.52
C THR A 73 2.29 -4.71 15.55
N ASN A 74 2.37 -3.44 15.95
CA ASN A 74 1.27 -2.46 15.89
C ASN A 74 1.09 -1.83 14.49
N SER A 75 1.68 -2.41 13.45
CA SER A 75 1.62 -1.92 12.05
C SER A 75 2.38 -0.62 11.76
N LEU A 76 3.31 -0.21 12.62
CA LEU A 76 4.25 0.86 12.28
C LEU A 76 5.10 0.41 11.07
N VAL A 77 5.08 1.24 10.04
CA VAL A 77 5.89 1.08 8.83
C VAL A 77 6.86 2.25 8.71
N CYS A 78 8.11 1.93 8.38
CA CYS A 78 9.08 2.92 7.91
C CYS A 78 9.39 2.58 6.46
N GLY A 79 9.36 3.57 5.58
CA GLY A 79 9.50 3.34 4.17
C GLY A 79 9.34 4.61 3.36
N GLN A 80 9.60 4.48 2.07
CA GLN A 80 9.37 5.53 1.10
C GLN A 80 8.14 5.15 0.28
N SER A 81 7.15 6.05 0.25
CA SER A 81 5.99 5.93 -0.63
C SER A 81 6.34 6.51 -2.00
N PHE A 82 5.93 5.84 -3.07
CA PHE A 82 6.23 6.26 -4.44
C PHE A 82 4.95 6.64 -5.17
N GLY A 83 4.52 7.88 -4.96
CA GLY A 83 3.22 8.37 -5.43
C GLY A 83 2.08 7.95 -4.49
N GLU A 84 1.08 8.82 -4.37
CA GLU A 84 -0.18 8.53 -3.70
C GLU A 84 -1.28 8.70 -4.73
N ILE A 85 -2.11 7.67 -4.91
CA ILE A 85 -3.29 7.77 -5.77
C ILE A 85 -4.50 7.94 -4.89
N ARG A 86 -5.22 9.04 -5.12
CA ARG A 86 -6.38 9.42 -4.34
C ARG A 86 -7.60 9.53 -5.26
N VAL A 87 -8.51 8.57 -5.13
CA VAL A 87 -9.75 8.53 -5.92
C VAL A 87 -10.91 9.04 -5.05
N PRO A 88 -11.50 10.20 -5.38
CA PRO A 88 -12.68 10.69 -4.69
C PRO A 88 -13.88 9.77 -4.97
N HIS A 89 -14.83 9.69 -4.03
CA HIS A 89 -16.08 8.93 -4.19
C HIS A 89 -17.10 9.59 -5.13
N ARG A 90 -16.63 10.24 -6.21
CA ARG A 90 -17.48 10.92 -7.20
C ARG A 90 -17.03 10.56 -8.62
N GLY A 91 -18.02 10.31 -9.49
CA GLY A 91 -17.79 9.91 -10.89
C GLY A 91 -17.50 8.42 -11.05
N ASN A 92 -16.80 8.03 -12.12
CA ASN A 92 -16.42 6.64 -12.36
C ASN A 92 -15.25 6.22 -11.44
N VAL A 93 -15.57 5.86 -10.20
CA VAL A 93 -14.59 5.47 -9.18
C VAL A 93 -13.87 4.19 -9.56
N VAL A 94 -14.58 3.20 -10.11
CA VAL A 94 -14.04 1.86 -10.37
C VAL A 94 -12.92 1.90 -11.41
N GLU A 95 -13.15 2.59 -12.52
CA GLU A 95 -12.17 2.71 -13.59
C GLU A 95 -10.90 3.44 -13.12
N LYS A 96 -11.05 4.57 -12.43
CA LYS A 96 -9.92 5.34 -11.86
C LYS A 96 -9.11 4.55 -10.84
N VAL A 97 -9.78 3.72 -10.05
CA VAL A 97 -9.11 2.83 -9.09
C VAL A 97 -8.30 1.75 -9.80
N ILE A 98 -8.81 1.21 -10.91
CA ILE A 98 -8.10 0.21 -11.72
C ILE A 98 -6.91 0.83 -12.43
N GLU A 99 -7.11 1.97 -13.09
CA GLU A 99 -6.05 2.72 -13.78
C GLU A 99 -4.93 3.08 -12.81
N GLY A 100 -5.27 3.64 -11.66
CA GLY A 100 -4.28 3.96 -10.64
C GLY A 100 -3.53 2.74 -10.12
N ALA A 101 -4.20 1.59 -9.96
CA ALA A 101 -3.53 0.37 -9.57
C ALA A 101 -2.46 -0.08 -10.58
N TYR A 102 -2.70 0.08 -11.89
CA TYR A 102 -1.71 -0.23 -12.91
C TYR A 102 -0.56 0.79 -12.96
N GLU A 103 -0.85 2.08 -12.75
CA GLU A 103 0.19 3.11 -12.61
C GLU A 103 1.16 2.76 -11.48
N VAL A 104 0.62 2.35 -10.32
CA VAL A 104 1.39 1.90 -9.16
C VAL A 104 2.30 0.72 -9.49
N LEU A 105 1.82 -0.27 -10.25
CA LEU A 105 2.60 -1.46 -10.58
C LEU A 105 3.84 -1.12 -11.41
N GLY A 106 3.73 -0.18 -12.35
CA GLY A 106 4.88 0.26 -13.16
C GLY A 106 5.97 0.99 -12.38
N VAL A 107 5.68 1.46 -11.17
CA VAL A 107 6.66 2.17 -10.33
C VAL A 107 7.54 1.20 -9.54
N PHE A 108 7.05 0.01 -9.18
CA PHE A 108 7.78 -0.91 -8.31
C PHE A 108 9.08 -1.43 -8.91
N ASP A 109 9.10 -1.74 -10.21
CA ASP A 109 10.30 -2.30 -10.84
C ASP A 109 11.46 -1.28 -10.83
N ARG A 110 11.16 0.00 -11.14
CA ARG A 110 12.14 1.10 -11.07
C ARG A 110 12.68 1.30 -9.66
N VAL A 111 11.80 1.19 -8.67
CA VAL A 111 12.15 1.36 -7.26
C VAL A 111 13.01 0.21 -6.74
N GLU A 112 12.73 -1.02 -7.15
CA GLU A 112 13.56 -2.19 -6.81
C GLU A 112 14.97 -2.03 -7.41
N GLU A 113 15.08 -1.57 -8.66
CA GLU A 113 16.38 -1.27 -9.29
C GLU A 113 17.15 -0.18 -8.55
N GLU A 114 16.51 0.95 -8.21
CA GLU A 114 17.13 2.04 -7.46
C GLU A 114 17.56 1.58 -6.06
N ARG A 115 16.74 0.77 -5.39
CA ARG A 115 17.07 0.18 -4.09
C ARG A 115 18.34 -0.68 -4.19
N ASP A 116 18.40 -1.58 -5.17
CA ASP A 116 19.53 -2.50 -5.32
C ASP A 116 20.81 -1.75 -5.67
N ALA A 117 20.71 -0.73 -6.54
CA ALA A 117 21.81 0.17 -6.82
C ALA A 117 22.30 0.88 -5.56
N MET A 118 21.40 1.43 -4.74
CA MET A 118 21.75 2.09 -3.48
C MET A 118 22.36 1.12 -2.45
N GLN A 119 21.84 -0.10 -2.32
CA GLN A 119 22.37 -1.10 -1.40
C GLN A 119 23.76 -1.60 -1.79
N SER A 120 24.08 -1.59 -3.09
CA SER A 120 25.39 -2.01 -3.59
C SER A 120 26.52 -0.98 -3.32
N LEU A 121 26.16 0.25 -2.96
CA LEU A 121 27.13 1.31 -2.69
C LEU A 121 27.80 1.10 -1.31
N LEU A 122 29.12 0.98 -1.33
CA LEU A 122 29.93 1.04 -0.11
C LEU A 122 30.06 2.51 0.33
N LEU A 123 29.43 2.85 1.45
CA LEU A 123 29.57 4.16 2.05
C LEU A 123 30.93 4.29 2.75
N PRO A 124 31.62 5.43 2.63
CA PRO A 124 32.79 5.70 3.44
C PRO A 124 32.39 5.71 4.93
N PRO A 125 33.31 5.37 5.84
CA PRO A 125 33.03 5.40 7.27
C PRO A 125 32.55 6.79 7.69
N PRO A 126 31.60 6.89 8.64
CA PRO A 126 31.14 8.17 9.15
C PRO A 126 32.31 8.95 9.76
N ALA A 127 32.34 10.26 9.48
CA ALA A 127 33.36 11.19 9.95
C ALA A 127 33.35 11.36 11.47
#